data_AF-A0A3S4IK98-F1
#
_entry.id   AF-A0A3S4IK98-F1
#
_cell.length_a   1.000
_cell.length_b   1.000
_cell.length_c   1.000
_cell.angle_alpha   90.00
_cell.angle_beta   90.00
_cell.angle_gamma   90.00
#
_symmetry.space_group_name_H-M   'P 1'
#
loop_
_entity.id
_entity.type
_entity.pdbx_description
1 polymer ?
#
loop_
_entity_poly.entity_id
_entity_poly.type
_entity_poly.pdbx_seq_one_letter_code
_entity_poly.pdbx_strand_id
1 'polypeptide(L)'
;MVIGAGKASAAMAAAVDAAWPDVAVSGVVVTRYGYAVPAGRIRIIEAAHPVSDAMSEVAAMLIVETLRGLTADDLGAGIDFRGRVGADGAARPGVNAGR
;
A
#
# COMPACT_ATOMS: atom_id res chain seq x y z
N MET A 1 2.79 -10.44 -11.19
CA MET A 1 1.91 -9.27 -10.96
C MET A 1 1.85 -8.95 -9.47
N VAL A 2 1.96 -7.68 -9.06
CA VAL A 2 1.84 -7.24 -7.64
C VAL A 2 0.69 -6.25 -7.47
N ILE A 3 -0.26 -6.56 -6.59
CA ILE A 3 -1.34 -5.65 -6.21
C ILE A 3 -1.42 -5.61 -4.69
N GLY A 4 -1.40 -4.41 -4.11
CA GLY A 4 -1.48 -4.25 -2.65
C GLY A 4 -1.89 -2.86 -2.23
N ALA A 5 -2.51 -2.77 -1.05
CA ALA A 5 -2.92 -1.51 -0.43
C ALA A 5 -2.56 -1.51 1.06
N GLY A 6 -2.10 -0.38 1.60
CA GLY A 6 -1.86 -0.21 3.04
C GLY A 6 -0.51 0.43 3.39
N LYS A 7 -0.28 0.67 4.68
CA LYS A 7 0.88 1.46 5.17
C LYS A 7 2.24 0.86 4.84
N ALA A 8 2.32 -0.46 4.73
CA ALA A 8 3.56 -1.19 4.43
C ALA A 8 3.67 -1.60 2.95
N SER A 9 2.66 -1.29 2.14
CA SER A 9 2.53 -1.84 0.78
C SER A 9 3.67 -1.37 -0.13
N ALA A 10 4.10 -0.10 -0.03
CA ALA A 10 5.14 0.46 -0.89
C ALA A 10 6.53 -0.13 -0.60
N ALA A 11 6.91 -0.30 0.67
CA ALA A 11 8.18 -0.94 1.03
C ALA A 11 8.24 -2.41 0.57
N MET A 12 7.10 -3.10 0.61
CA MET A 12 7.02 -4.47 0.12
C MET A 12 7.06 -4.56 -1.40
N ALA A 13 6.47 -3.59 -2.10
CA ALA A 13 6.64 -3.49 -3.55
C ALA A 13 8.12 -3.36 -3.92
N ALA A 14 8.85 -2.47 -3.25
CA ALA A 14 10.30 -2.33 -3.47
C ALA A 14 11.07 -3.62 -3.16
N ALA A 15 10.72 -4.31 -2.08
CA ALA A 15 11.33 -5.60 -1.73
C ALA A 15 11.05 -6.69 -2.78
N VAL A 16 9.83 -6.75 -3.32
CA VAL A 16 9.46 -7.68 -4.40
C VAL A 16 10.24 -7.36 -5.67
N ASP A 17 10.32 -6.08 -6.07
CA ASP A 17 11.09 -5.69 -7.25
C ASP A 17 12.58 -6.06 -7.12
N ALA A 18 13.17 -5.87 -5.94
CA ALA A 18 14.56 -6.20 -5.65
C ALA A 18 14.83 -7.71 -5.54
N ALA A 19 13.89 -8.49 -4.99
CA ALA A 19 14.06 -9.93 -4.79
C ALA A 19 14.01 -10.74 -6.10
N TRP A 20 13.35 -10.20 -7.14
CA TRP A 20 13.21 -10.86 -8.44
C TRP A 20 13.71 -9.95 -9.58
N PRO A 21 15.03 -9.77 -9.73
CA PRO A 21 15.59 -8.92 -10.78
C PRO A 21 15.28 -9.46 -12.18
N ASP A 22 15.37 -10.78 -12.37
CA ASP A 22 15.25 -11.44 -13.69
C ASP A 22 13.81 -11.82 -14.06
N VAL A 23 12.85 -11.61 -13.16
CA VAL A 23 11.43 -11.86 -13.44
C VAL A 23 10.78 -10.55 -13.88
N ALA A 24 9.93 -10.62 -14.90
CA ALA A 24 9.09 -9.49 -15.30
C ALA A 24 8.05 -9.20 -14.20
N VAL A 25 8.42 -8.42 -13.20
CA VAL A 25 7.54 -7.94 -12.14
C VAL A 25 6.92 -6.61 -12.57
N SER A 26 5.61 -6.52 -12.48
CA SER A 26 4.84 -5.30 -12.70
C SER A 26 3.63 -5.28 -11.77
N GLY A 27 3.06 -4.10 -11.53
CA GLY A 27 1.94 -3.97 -10.61
C GLY A 27 1.59 -2.56 -10.19
N VAL A 28 0.54 -2.45 -9.39
CA VAL A 28 0.07 -1.20 -8.80
C VAL A 28 -0.11 -1.38 -7.31
N VAL A 29 0.52 -0.51 -6.52
CA VAL A 29 0.47 -0.53 -5.07
C VAL A 29 0.04 0.83 -4.54
N VAL A 30 -0.90 0.82 -3.60
CA VAL A 30 -1.49 2.02 -3.02
C VAL A 30 -1.00 2.21 -1.59
N THR A 31 -0.48 3.38 -1.27
CA THR A 31 -0.03 3.76 0.07
C THR A 31 -0.58 5.13 0.48
N ARG A 32 -0.34 5.56 1.71
CA ARG A 32 -0.71 6.90 2.17
C ARG A 32 0.27 7.94 1.65
N TYR A 33 -0.18 9.19 1.51
CA TYR A 33 0.71 10.32 1.25
C TYR A 33 1.89 10.40 2.21
N GLY A 34 3.08 10.60 1.64
CA GLY A 34 4.36 10.69 2.34
C GLY A 34 4.99 9.34 2.67
N TYR A 35 4.42 8.22 2.20
CA TYR A 35 4.93 6.86 2.44
C TYR A 35 5.31 6.14 1.14
N ALA A 36 5.27 6.82 -0.01
CA ALA A 36 5.82 6.26 -1.24
C ALA A 36 7.33 6.03 -1.13
N VAL A 37 7.79 4.93 -1.72
CA VAL A 37 9.20 4.62 -1.92
C VAL A 37 9.42 4.19 -3.37
N PRO A 38 10.63 4.39 -3.93
CA PRO A 38 10.95 3.85 -5.24
C PRO A 38 10.77 2.32 -5.26
N ALA A 39 9.95 1.82 -6.19
CA ALA A 39 9.66 0.39 -6.34
C ALA A 39 9.91 -0.11 -7.77
N GLY A 40 10.84 0.54 -8.48
CA GLY A 40 11.30 0.16 -9.81
C GLY A 40 10.15 -0.03 -10.79
N ARG A 41 9.85 -1.29 -11.13
CA ARG A 41 8.84 -1.69 -12.11
C ARG A 41 7.40 -1.68 -11.58
N ILE A 42 7.20 -1.51 -10.28
CA ILE A 42 5.88 -1.47 -9.65
C ILE A 42 5.48 0.00 -9.41
N ARG A 43 4.29 0.37 -9.87
CA ARG A 43 3.75 1.72 -9.70
C ARG A 43 3.26 1.92 -8.27
N ILE A 44 3.78 2.93 -7.58
CA ILE A 44 3.26 3.37 -6.28
C ILE A 44 2.30 4.54 -6.49
N ILE A 45 1.10 4.44 -5.92
CA ILE A 45 0.10 5.50 -5.91
C ILE A 45 -0.13 5.91 -4.46
N GLU A 46 -0.07 7.21 -4.19
CA GLU A 46 -0.43 7.76 -2.89
C GLU A 46 -1.90 8.22 -2.91
N ALA A 47 -2.64 7.84 -1.88
CA ALA A 47 -4.05 8.20 -1.72
C ALA A 47 -4.39 8.45 -0.25
N ALA A 48 -5.48 9.19 -0.02
CA ALA A 48 -5.92 9.48 1.35
C ALA A 48 -6.44 8.24 2.08
N HIS A 49 -6.18 8.18 3.39
CA HIS A 49 -6.71 7.15 4.27
C HIS A 49 -6.85 7.70 5.71
N PRO A 50 -7.97 7.46 6.43
CA PRO A 50 -9.04 6.50 6.12
C PRO A 50 -10.15 7.04 5.22
N VAL A 51 -10.19 8.34 4.96
CA VAL A 51 -11.19 8.96 4.09
C VAL A 51 -10.65 8.96 2.66
N SER A 52 -11.39 8.32 1.74
CA SER A 52 -11.02 8.26 0.32
C SER A 52 -11.07 9.64 -0.34
N ASP A 53 -10.20 9.85 -1.30
CA ASP A 53 -10.09 11.06 -2.13
C ASP A 53 -10.06 10.71 -3.63
N ALA A 54 -9.85 11.72 -4.49
CA ALA A 54 -9.76 11.51 -5.93
C ALA A 54 -8.62 10.55 -6.33
N MET A 55 -7.50 10.56 -5.61
CA MET A 55 -6.41 9.62 -5.87
C MET A 55 -6.76 8.18 -5.49
N SER A 56 -7.65 7.99 -4.51
CA SER A 56 -8.21 6.68 -4.16
C SER A 56 -9.05 6.10 -5.32
N GLU A 57 -9.80 6.95 -6.02
CA GLU A 57 -10.58 6.55 -7.21
C GLU A 57 -9.66 6.19 -8.38
N VAL A 58 -8.66 7.04 -8.66
CA VAL A 58 -7.62 6.75 -9.67
C VAL A 58 -6.91 5.43 -9.39
N ALA A 59 -6.56 5.19 -8.12
CA ALA A 59 -5.94 3.94 -7.70
C ALA A 59 -6.84 2.74 -7.97
N ALA A 60 -8.13 2.83 -7.62
CA ALA A 60 -9.10 1.77 -7.87
C ALA A 60 -9.25 1.47 -9.38
N MET A 61 -9.34 2.51 -10.22
CA MET A 61 -9.41 2.36 -11.67
C MET A 61 -8.18 1.67 -12.24
N LEU A 62 -6.98 2.08 -11.81
CA LEU A 62 -5.72 1.47 -12.26
C LEU A 62 -5.58 0.02 -11.82
N ILE A 63 -6.04 -0.34 -10.61
CA ILE A 63 -6.09 -1.73 -10.16
C ILE A 63 -7.02 -2.54 -11.06
N VAL A 64 -8.23 -2.05 -11.35
CA VAL A 64 -9.18 -2.74 -12.22
C VAL A 64 -8.61 -2.92 -13.63
N GLU A 65 -8.00 -1.89 -14.20
CA GLU A 65 -7.38 -1.97 -15.53
C GLU A 65 -6.24 -3.00 -15.56
N THR A 66 -5.40 -3.00 -14.53
CA THR A 66 -4.30 -3.96 -14.39
C THR A 66 -4.83 -5.41 -14.30
N LEU A 67 -5.96 -5.63 -13.63
CA LEU A 67 -6.59 -6.94 -13.52
C LEU A 67 -7.23 -7.42 -14.84
N ARG A 68 -7.72 -6.50 -15.68
CA ARG A 68 -8.35 -6.84 -16.98
C ARG A 68 -7.37 -7.44 -18.00
N GLY A 69 -6.09 -7.10 -17.88
CA GLY A 69 -5.04 -7.59 -18.79
C GLY A 69 -4.45 -8.95 -18.41
N LEU A 70 -4.91 -9.58 -17.32
CA LEU A 70 -4.38 -10.86 -16.84
C LEU A 70 -4.81 -12.03 -17.72
N THR A 71 -3.85 -12.90 -18.02
CA THR A 71 -4.04 -14.20 -18.67
C THR A 71 -3.86 -15.34 -17.66
N ALA A 72 -4.17 -16.57 -18.05
CA ALA A 72 -4.01 -17.74 -17.17
C ALA A 72 -2.54 -18.03 -16.80
N ASP A 73 -1.58 -17.49 -17.55
CA ASP A 73 -0.14 -17.64 -17.31
C ASP A 73 0.40 -16.63 -16.28
N ASP A 74 -0.41 -15.65 -15.88
CA ASP A 74 -0.02 -14.64 -14.90
C ASP A 74 -0.25 -15.12 -13.47
N LEU A 75 0.83 -15.44 -12.75
CA LEU A 75 0.76 -15.73 -11.32
C LEU A 75 0.48 -14.43 -10.54
N GLY A 76 -0.70 -14.36 -9.90
CA GLY A 76 -1.13 -13.23 -9.08
C GLY A 76 -0.78 -13.40 -7.60
N ALA A 77 0.08 -12.52 -7.06
CA ALA A 77 0.26 -12.37 -5.62
C ALA A 77 -0.53 -11.14 -5.12
N GLY A 78 -1.70 -11.38 -4.53
CA GLY A 78 -2.50 -10.33 -3.86
C GLY A 78 -2.08 -10.19 -2.40
N ILE A 79 -1.68 -8.99 -1.98
CA ILE A 79 -1.22 -8.74 -0.60
C ILE A 79 -2.15 -7.70 0.07
N ASP A 80 -2.99 -8.14 1.02
CA ASP A 80 -3.87 -7.28 1.82
C ASP A 80 -3.23 -6.97 3.18
N PHE A 81 -2.98 -5.69 3.48
CA PHE A 81 -2.49 -5.23 4.78
C PHE A 81 -3.59 -4.52 5.58
N ARG A 82 -4.27 -5.27 6.46
CA ARG A 82 -5.08 -4.69 7.53
C ARG A 82 -4.20 -4.16 8.66
N GLY A 83 -3.56 -3.02 8.44
CA GLY A 83 -2.82 -2.30 9.48
C GLY A 83 -3.76 -1.68 10.51
N ARG A 84 -3.98 -2.34 11.66
CA ARG A 84 -4.55 -1.69 12.85
C ARG A 84 -3.54 -0.62 13.30
N VAL A 85 -3.94 0.65 13.30
CA VAL A 85 -3.19 1.71 13.99
C VAL A 85 -3.47 1.51 15.47
N GLY A 86 -2.46 1.15 16.26
CA GLY A 86 -2.58 1.27 17.71
C GLY A 86 -2.93 2.73 18.04
N ALA A 87 -3.98 2.93 18.83
CA ALA A 87 -4.30 4.22 19.39
C ALA A 87 -3.30 4.56 20.49
N ASP A 88 -2.06 4.92 20.12
CA ASP A 88 -1.17 5.61 21.03
C ASP A 88 -1.50 7.10 20.98
N GLY A 89 -2.41 7.47 21.88
CA GLY A 89 -2.89 8.85 22.03
C GLY A 89 -3.93 9.04 23.14
N ALA A 90 -4.01 8.15 24.13
CA ALA A 90 -4.78 8.39 25.35
C ALA A 90 -3.81 8.55 26.55
N ALA A 91 -3.10 9.68 26.56
CA ALA A 91 -2.56 10.19 27.82
C ALA A 91 -3.75 10.56 28.71
N ARG A 92 -3.82 9.88 29.86
CA ARG A 92 -4.89 9.93 30.86
C ARG A 92 -5.09 11.35 31.40
N PRO A 93 -6.31 11.75 31.82
CA PRO A 93 -6.52 12.99 32.56
C PRO A 93 -5.67 12.96 33.83
N GLY A 94 -4.99 14.08 34.11
CA GLY A 94 -4.11 14.24 35.24
C GLY A 94 -4.77 13.87 36.57
N VAL A 95 -4.26 12.80 37.19
CA VAL A 95 -4.29 12.65 38.64
C VAL A 95 -3.21 13.58 39.17
N ASN A 96 -3.63 14.70 39.73
CA ASN A 96 -2.77 15.58 40.51
C ASN A 96 -2.53 14.91 41.87
N ALA A 97 -1.35 14.33 42.06
CA ALA A 97 -0.88 13.87 43.35
C ALA A 97 0.28 14.78 43.78
N GLY A 98 -0.02 15.75 44.64
CA GLY A 98 0.97 16.67 45.18
C GLY A 98 0.40 17.65 46.20
N ARG A 99 0.52 17.27 47.48
CA ARG A 99 0.42 18.06 48.71
C ARG A 99 -0.94 18.18 49.39
#